data_AF-A0A6L2KTV3-F1
#
_entry.id   AF-A0A6L2KTV3-F1
#
_cell.length_a   1.000
_cell.length_b   1.000
_cell.length_c   1.000
_cell.angle_alpha   90.00
_cell.angle_beta   90.00
_cell.angle_gamma   90.00
#
_symmetry.space_group_name_H-M   'P 1'
#
loop_
_entity.id
_entity.type
_entity.pdbx_description
1 polymer ?
#
loop_
_entity_poly.entity_id
_entity_poly.type
_entity_poly.pdbx_seq_one_letter_code
_entity_poly.pdbx_strand_id
1 'polypeptide(L)'
;MSKKLDCTAMSSTEAEYVTLSVSCAQVMWMRTQLKHSRTKHIHTRYHFIKEQVENDIIELYFVRTVYQLSDMFTKALPEEVLVSCQENWYEMFDCSRTGGYDK
;
A
#
# COMPACT_ATOMS: atom_id res chain seq x y z
N MET A 1 61.53 -10.02 9.36
CA MET A 1 61.40 -9.50 7.98
C MET A 1 60.00 -8.93 7.81
N SER A 2 59.85 -7.60 7.82
CA SER A 2 58.56 -6.96 7.57
C SER A 2 58.27 -6.99 6.07
N LYS A 3 57.18 -7.67 5.68
CA LYS A 3 56.66 -7.60 4.30
C LYS A 3 56.03 -6.22 4.13
N LYS A 4 56.65 -5.37 3.32
CA LYS A 4 56.10 -4.08 2.93
C LYS A 4 54.84 -4.38 2.11
N LEU A 5 53.68 -3.91 2.55
CA LEU A 5 52.48 -3.89 1.71
C LEU A 5 52.66 -2.74 0.72
N ASP A 6 52.60 -3.04 -0.58
CA ASP A 6 52.60 -2.02 -1.62
C ASP A 6 51.29 -1.23 -1.54
N CYS A 7 51.36 -0.02 -1.00
CA CYS A 7 50.25 0.91 -0.97
C CYS A 7 50.14 1.60 -2.34
N THR A 8 49.33 1.03 -3.24
CA THR A 8 48.88 1.77 -4.42
C THR A 8 47.92 2.86 -3.96
N ALA A 9 48.44 4.07 -3.76
CA ALA A 9 47.60 5.24 -3.54
C ALA A 9 46.78 5.47 -4.81
N MET A 10 45.46 5.26 -4.74
CA MET A 10 44.56 5.55 -5.86
C MET A 10 44.72 7.03 -6.24
N SER A 11 44.70 7.33 -7.53
CA SER A 11 44.65 8.72 -7.97
C SER A 11 43.36 9.38 -7.43
N SER A 12 43.39 10.69 -7.17
CA SER A 12 42.22 11.41 -6.66
C SER A 12 40.99 11.23 -7.55
N THR A 13 41.20 11.16 -8.88
CA THR A 13 40.15 10.93 -9.89
C THR A 13 39.54 9.54 -9.82
N GLU A 14 40.33 8.49 -9.52
CA GLU A 14 39.80 7.13 -9.34
C GLU A 14 39.00 7.04 -8.04
N ALA A 15 39.45 7.68 -6.96
CA ALA A 15 38.72 7.72 -5.69
C ALA A 15 37.38 8.46 -5.83
N GLU A 16 37.35 9.59 -6.54
CA GLU A 16 36.14 10.35 -6.82
C GLU A 16 35.14 9.56 -7.67
N TYR A 17 35.60 8.86 -8.71
CA TYR A 17 34.73 8.00 -9.53
C TYR A 17 34.13 6.83 -8.73
N VAL A 18 34.95 6.17 -7.91
CA VAL A 18 34.49 5.04 -7.07
C VAL A 18 33.45 5.53 -6.05
N THR A 19 33.71 6.63 -5.35
CA THR A 19 32.76 7.19 -4.37
C THR A 19 31.45 7.62 -5.03
N LEU A 20 31.50 8.26 -6.20
CA LEU A 20 30.31 8.60 -6.98
C LEU A 20 29.50 7.34 -7.35
N SER A 21 30.16 6.29 -7.85
CA SER A 21 29.49 5.04 -8.24
C SER A 21 28.79 4.36 -7.04
N VAL A 22 29.45 4.33 -5.88
CA VAL A 22 28.92 3.72 -4.65
C VAL A 22 27.74 4.54 -4.12
N SER A 23 27.83 5.87 -4.15
CA SER A 23 26.73 6.75 -3.73
C SER A 23 25.48 6.56 -4.59
N CYS A 24 25.64 6.46 -5.92
CA CYS A 24 24.55 6.15 -6.84
C CYS A 24 23.94 4.76 -6.55
N ALA A 25 24.75 3.74 -6.30
CA ALA A 25 24.28 2.41 -5.94
C ALA A 25 23.52 2.42 -4.60
N GLN A 26 24.01 3.14 -3.59
CA GLN A 26 23.34 3.30 -2.29
C GLN A 26 21.97 3.98 -2.43
N VAL A 27 21.86 5.05 -3.21
CA VAL A 27 20.58 5.73 -3.46
C VAL A 27 19.59 4.79 -4.15
N MET A 28 20.05 4.02 -5.13
CA MET A 28 19.22 3.03 -5.83
C MET A 28 18.74 1.92 -4.88
N TRP A 29 19.62 1.45 -3.99
CA TRP A 29 19.28 0.47 -2.96
C TRP A 29 18.22 0.99 -1.99
N MET A 30 18.40 2.21 -1.46
CA MET A 30 17.44 2.83 -0.54
C MET A 30 16.05 3.00 -1.18
N ARG A 31 15.99 3.44 -2.45
CA ARG A 31 14.73 3.55 -3.20
C ARG A 31 14.02 2.20 -3.34
N THR A 32 14.78 1.14 -3.57
CA THR A 32 14.26 -0.22 -3.72
C THR A 32 13.72 -0.74 -2.40
N GLN A 33 14.44 -0.54 -1.30
CA GLN A 33 14.00 -0.93 0.05
C GLN A 33 12.71 -0.22 0.47
N LEU A 34 12.60 1.09 0.20
CA LEU A 34 11.38 1.86 0.50
C LEU A 34 10.18 1.37 -0.30
N LYS A 35 10.36 1.08 -1.60
CA LYS A 35 9.31 0.49 -2.43
C LYS A 35 8.91 -0.89 -1.91
N HIS A 36 9.90 -1.75 -1.62
CA HIS A 36 9.67 -3.10 -1.12
C HIS A 36 8.91 -3.11 0.22
N SER A 37 9.28 -2.24 1.16
CA SER A 37 8.58 -2.07 2.44
C SER A 37 7.13 -1.61 2.25
N ARG A 38 6.89 -0.64 1.35
CA ARG A 38 5.53 -0.18 1.01
C ARG A 38 4.69 -1.28 0.33
N THR A 39 5.28 -2.18 -0.43
CA THR A 39 4.53 -3.29 -1.03
C THR A 39 4.34 -4.46 -0.06
N LYS A 40 5.26 -4.65 0.90
CA LYS A 40 5.23 -5.80 1.82
C LYS A 40 3.97 -5.81 2.69
N HIS A 41 3.58 -4.68 3.27
CA HIS A 41 2.38 -4.64 4.12
C HIS A 41 1.08 -4.91 3.34
N ILE A 42 1.01 -4.48 2.08
CA ILE A 42 -0.13 -4.78 1.19
C ILE A 42 -0.19 -6.28 0.92
N HIS A 43 0.95 -6.87 0.57
CA HIS A 43 1.06 -8.30 0.30
C HIS A 43 0.71 -9.15 1.53
N THR A 44 1.23 -8.81 2.71
CA THR A 44 0.91 -9.51 3.96
C THR A 44 -0.58 -9.43 4.29
N ARG A 45 -1.21 -8.25 4.18
CA ARG A 45 -2.66 -8.10 4.43
C ARG A 45 -3.50 -8.86 3.41
N TYR A 46 -3.12 -8.85 2.14
CA TYR A 46 -3.80 -9.62 1.10
C TYR A 46 -3.78 -11.12 1.41
N HIS A 47 -2.61 -11.68 1.73
CA HIS A 47 -2.49 -13.09 2.06
C HIS A 47 -3.31 -13.47 3.29
N PHE A 48 -3.27 -12.64 4.34
CA PHE A 48 -4.09 -12.85 5.52
C PHE A 48 -5.59 -12.86 5.19
N ILE A 49 -6.09 -11.85 4.47
CA ILE A 49 -7.51 -11.78 4.10
C ILE A 49 -7.91 -12.98 3.24
N LYS A 50 -7.08 -13.38 2.28
CA LYS A 50 -7.33 -14.55 1.42
C LYS A 50 -7.48 -15.83 2.25
N GLU A 51 -6.60 -16.06 3.22
CA GLU A 51 -6.67 -17.22 4.11
C GLU A 51 -7.96 -17.22 4.96
N GLN A 52 -8.39 -16.06 5.46
CA GLN A 52 -9.65 -15.97 6.22
C GLN A 52 -10.88 -16.26 5.34
N VAL A 53 -10.83 -15.89 4.06
CA VAL A 53 -11.89 -16.18 3.10
C VAL A 53 -11.91 -17.68 2.76
N GLU A 54 -10.74 -18.31 2.58
CA GLU A 54 -10.63 -19.76 2.32
C GLU A 54 -11.10 -20.61 3.52
N ASN A 55 -10.98 -20.08 4.73
CA ASN A 55 -11.46 -20.71 5.97
C ASN A 55 -12.94 -20.41 6.26
N ASP A 56 -13.67 -19.78 5.33
CA ASP A 56 -15.08 -19.36 5.48
C ASP A 56 -15.35 -18.46 6.72
N ILE A 57 -14.32 -17.82 7.27
CA ILE A 57 -14.44 -16.87 8.39
C ILE A 57 -14.94 -15.51 7.88
N ILE A 58 -14.59 -15.16 6.64
CA ILE A 58 -14.98 -13.92 5.98
C ILE A 58 -15.64 -14.24 4.63
N GLU A 59 -16.90 -13.86 4.47
CA GLU A 59 -17.59 -13.89 3.17
C GLU A 59 -17.42 -12.54 2.45
N LEU A 60 -17.00 -12.59 1.19
CA LEU A 60 -16.86 -11.40 0.35
C LEU A 60 -18.06 -11.26 -0.58
N TYR A 61 -18.69 -10.08 -0.54
CA TYR A 61 -19.78 -9.71 -1.43
C TYR A 61 -19.31 -8.64 -2.42
N PHE A 62 -19.61 -8.84 -3.71
CA PHE A 62 -19.32 -7.84 -4.72
C PHE A 62 -20.31 -6.67 -4.62
N VAL A 63 -19.79 -5.48 -4.35
CA VAL A 63 -20.56 -4.24 -4.35
C VAL A 63 -20.23 -3.47 -5.63
N ARG A 64 -21.25 -3.07 -6.41
CA ARG A 64 -21.02 -2.24 -7.59
C ARG A 64 -20.46 -0.89 -7.17
N THR A 65 -19.62 -0.29 -8.01
CA THR A 65 -18.92 0.97 -7.73
C THR A 65 -19.83 2.12 -7.29
N VAL A 66 -21.03 2.22 -7.86
CA VAL A 66 -22.03 3.24 -7.50
C VAL A 66 -22.59 3.08 -6.08
N TYR A 67 -22.45 1.90 -5.47
CA TYR A 67 -22.88 1.61 -4.09
C TYR A 67 -21.69 1.44 -3.14
N GLN A 68 -20.46 1.65 -3.62
CA GLN A 68 -19.27 1.50 -2.80
C GLN A 68 -19.09 2.77 -1.96
N LEU A 69 -19.68 2.81 -0.77
CA LEU A 69 -19.63 3.96 0.16
C LEU A 69 -18.20 4.44 0.47
N SER A 70 -17.23 3.54 0.46
CA SER A 70 -15.81 3.90 0.69
C SER A 70 -15.23 4.79 -0.40
N ASP A 71 -15.82 4.81 -1.59
CA ASP A 71 -15.40 5.69 -2.68
C ASP A 71 -15.61 7.17 -2.33
N MET A 72 -16.60 7.50 -1.49
CA MET A 72 -16.81 8.86 -0.99
C MET A 72 -15.60 9.40 -0.21
N PHE A 73 -14.84 8.52 0.46
CA PHE A 73 -13.68 8.91 1.26
C PHE A 73 -12.35 8.83 0.53
N THR A 74 -12.30 8.05 -0.55
CA THR A 74 -11.03 7.69 -1.19
C THR A 74 -10.90 8.23 -2.61
N LYS A 75 -11.99 8.64 -3.24
CA LYS A 75 -12.02 9.11 -4.63
C LYS A 75 -12.64 10.50 -4.74
N ALA A 76 -12.13 11.29 -5.68
CA ALA A 76 -12.82 12.50 -6.12
C ALA A 76 -13.96 12.09 -7.07
N LEU A 77 -15.19 12.07 -6.55
CA LEU A 77 -16.38 11.65 -7.28
C LEU A 77 -17.10 12.85 -7.91
N PRO A 78 -17.73 12.67 -9.08
CA PRO A 78 -18.67 13.65 -9.62
C PRO A 78 -19.92 13.74 -8.72
N GLU A 79 -20.56 14.91 -8.72
CA GLU A 79 -21.66 15.24 -7.81
C GLU A 79 -22.81 14.24 -7.88
N GLU A 80 -23.17 13.76 -9.08
CA GLU A 80 -24.22 12.77 -9.31
C GLU A 80 -24.00 11.45 -8.54
N VAL A 81 -22.76 10.96 -8.52
CA VAL A 81 -22.40 9.71 -7.81
C VAL A 81 -22.33 9.98 -6.31
N LEU A 82 -21.87 11.17 -5.91
CA LEU A 82 -21.81 11.58 -4.51
C LEU A 82 -23.20 11.63 -3.86
N VAL A 83 -24.18 12.21 -4.55
CA VAL A 83 -25.58 12.25 -4.09
C VAL A 83 -26.13 10.83 -3.95
N SER A 84 -25.92 9.96 -4.94
CA SER A 84 -26.38 8.56 -4.86
C SER A 84 -25.76 7.78 -3.70
N CYS A 85 -24.51 8.04 -3.37
CA CYS A 85 -23.84 7.41 -2.23
C CYS A 85 -24.32 8.00 -0.89
N GLN A 86 -24.64 9.30 -0.84
CA GLN A 86 -25.20 9.95 0.35
C GLN A 86 -26.60 9.42 0.69
N GLU A 87 -27.49 9.25 -0.29
CA GLU A 87 -28.82 8.68 -0.03
C GLU A 87 -28.73 7.26 0.53
N ASN A 88 -27.89 6.40 -0.08
CA ASN A 88 -27.62 5.06 0.45
C ASN A 88 -27.01 5.08 1.86
N TRP A 89 -26.19 6.09 2.18
CA TRP A 89 -25.64 6.26 3.52
C TRP A 89 -26.75 6.48 4.54
N TYR A 90 -27.69 7.38 4.26
CA TYR A 90 -28.80 7.65 5.17
C TYR A 90 -29.70 6.42 5.31
N GLU A 91 -30.07 5.73 4.23
CA GLU A 91 -30.89 4.52 4.29
C GLU A 91 -30.27 3.40 5.15
N MET A 92 -28.95 3.22 5.09
CA MET A 92 -28.23 2.22 5.89
C MET A 92 -28.17 2.58 7.39
N PHE A 93 -28.10 3.87 7.74
CA PHE A 93 -28.04 4.34 9.13
C PHE A 93 -29.43 4.60 9.74
N ASP A 94 -30.48 4.74 8.93
CA ASP A 94 -31.87 4.89 9.38
C ASP A 94 -32.57 3.54 9.67
N CYS A 95 -31.80 2.53 10.09
CA CYS A 95 -32.30 1.27 10.67
C CYS A 95 -33.01 1.47 12.04
N SER A 96 -33.49 2.67 12.34
CA SER A 96 -34.26 3.00 13.55
C SER A 96 -35.72 3.36 13.27
N ARG A 97 -36.24 3.18 12.04
CA ARG A 97 -37.63 3.55 11.73
C ARG A 97 -38.51 2.58 10.96
N THR A 98 -38.05 1.37 10.64
CA THR A 98 -38.93 0.31 10.12
C THR A 98 -38.89 -0.93 11.01
N GLY A 99 -39.85 -0.97 11.94
CA GLY A 99 -40.63 -2.16 12.32
C GLY A 99 -39.91 -3.46 12.68
N GLY A 100 -40.05 -3.85 13.95
CA GLY A 100 -40.44 -5.21 14.35
C GLY A 100 -39.54 -6.37 13.95
N TYR A 101 -38.68 -6.79 14.90
CA TYR A 101 -38.33 -8.19 14.99
C TYR A 101 -39.55 -8.98 15.48
N ASP A 102 -40.36 -9.45 14.53
CA ASP A 102 -41.26 -10.59 14.69
C ASP A 102 -40.93 -11.62 13.62
N LYS A 103 -40.13 -12.62 14.02
CA LYS A 103 -40.33 -14.06 13.77
C LYS A 103 -39.36 -14.86 14.62
#